data_AF-W9WCN1-F1
#
_entry.id   AF-W9WCN1-F1
#
_cell.length_a   1.000
_cell.length_b   1.000
_cell.length_c   1.000
_cell.angle_alpha   90.00
_cell.angle_beta   90.00
_cell.angle_gamma   90.00
#
_symmetry.space_group_name_H-M   'P 1'
#
loop_
_entity.id
_entity.type
_entity.pdbx_description
1 polymer ?
#
loop_
_entity_poly.entity_id
_entity_poly.type
_entity_poly.pdbx_seq_one_letter_code
_entity_poly.pdbx_strand_id
1 'polypeptide(L)'
;YAVPSDILSCGLESQWTRLFRAKNEDAVRGIENAFRCCGFNSLHDRAWPFPSQDVDVRACERSLGYTRRCVDPWRNQEQVAAGLVALADLLNWI
;
A
#
# COMPACT_ATOMS: atom_id res chain seq x y z
N TYR A 1 -22.64 7.68 -2.89
CA TYR A 1 -21.77 8.30 -1.86
C TYR A 1 -20.33 8.16 -2.33
N ALA A 2 -19.70 9.24 -2.78
CA ALA A 2 -18.28 9.20 -3.13
C ALA A 2 -17.50 9.55 -1.87
N VAL A 3 -16.69 8.61 -1.36
CA VAL A 3 -15.74 8.92 -0.29
C VAL A 3 -14.71 9.89 -0.88
N PRO A 4 -14.49 11.06 -0.27
CA PRO A 4 -13.50 12.00 -0.77
C PRO A 4 -12.13 11.33 -0.87
N SER A 5 -11.49 11.50 -2.01
CA SER A 5 -10.16 10.98 -2.33
C SER A 5 -9.14 11.19 -1.21
N ASP A 6 -9.19 12.35 -0.56
CA ASP A 6 -8.28 12.75 0.51
C ASP A 6 -8.50 11.96 1.81
N ILE A 7 -9.75 11.65 2.16
CA ILE A 7 -10.07 10.85 3.35
C ILE A 7 -9.61 9.39 3.16
N LEU A 8 -9.80 8.84 1.96
CA LEU A 8 -9.33 7.50 1.63
C LEU A 8 -7.78 7.43 1.66
N SER A 9 -7.11 8.47 1.18
CA SER A 9 -5.65 8.60 1.21
C SER A 9 -5.11 8.64 2.64
N CYS A 10 -5.74 9.40 3.54
CA CYS A 10 -5.39 9.43 4.96
C CYS A 10 -5.58 8.06 5.65
N GLY A 11 -6.65 7.33 5.29
CA GLY A 11 -6.90 5.98 5.81
C GLY A 11 -5.78 5.01 5.42
N LEU A 12 -5.44 4.97 4.13
CA LEU A 12 -4.35 4.15 3.57
C LEU A 12 -2.99 4.48 4.19
N GLU A 13 -2.65 5.76 4.29
CA GLU A 13 -1.44 6.25 4.96
C GLU A 13 -1.34 5.75 6.41
N SER A 14 -2.45 5.82 7.15
CA SER A 14 -2.49 5.34 8.55
C SER A 14 -2.29 3.83 8.66
N GLN A 15 -2.81 3.06 7.70
CA GLN A 15 -2.64 1.61 7.65
C GLN A 15 -1.19 1.24 7.32
N TRP A 16 -0.61 1.86 6.29
CA TRP A 16 0.79 1.66 5.94
C TRP A 16 1.72 1.98 7.11
N THR A 17 1.48 3.14 7.74
CA THR A 17 2.27 3.58 8.90
C THR A 17 2.20 2.57 10.04
N ARG A 18 1.04 1.96 10.28
CA ARG A 18 0.89 0.91 11.30
C ARG A 18 1.70 -0.34 10.95
N LEU A 19 1.63 -0.82 9.71
CA LEU A 19 2.40 -1.99 9.25
C LEU A 19 3.91 -1.74 9.39
N PHE A 20 4.37 -0.56 8.95
CA PHE A 20 5.77 -0.17 9.05
C PHE A 20 6.24 -0.01 10.50
N ARG A 21 5.44 0.66 11.36
CA ARG A 21 5.77 0.80 12.80
C ARG A 21 5.79 -0.54 13.53
N ALA A 22 4.90 -1.45 13.15
CA ALA A 22 4.90 -2.82 13.65
C ALA A 22 6.06 -3.66 13.09
N LYS A 23 6.87 -3.12 12.17
CA LYS A 23 7.90 -3.82 11.42
C LYS A 23 7.40 -5.13 10.80
N ASN A 24 6.17 -5.11 10.28
CA ASN A 24 5.59 -6.27 9.64
C ASN A 24 6.17 -6.41 8.22
N GLU A 25 7.35 -7.01 8.13
CA GLU A 25 8.09 -7.19 6.87
C GLU A 25 7.29 -8.00 5.86
N ASP A 26 6.62 -9.07 6.29
CA ASP A 26 5.82 -9.91 5.40
C ASP A 26 4.66 -9.15 4.77
N ALA A 27 3.95 -8.32 5.55
CA ALA A 27 2.86 -7.52 5.02
C ALA A 27 3.37 -6.46 4.04
N VAL A 28 4.41 -5.70 4.40
CA VAL A 28 4.94 -4.64 3.52
C VAL A 28 5.51 -5.23 2.24
N ARG A 29 6.37 -6.26 2.35
CA ARG A 29 6.94 -6.99 1.22
C ARG A 29 5.87 -7.61 0.34
N GLY A 30 4.83 -8.18 0.95
CA GLY A 30 3.69 -8.77 0.25
C GLY A 30 2.98 -7.74 -0.62
N ILE A 31 2.71 -6.56 -0.06
CA ILE A 31 2.07 -5.45 -0.79
C ILE A 31 2.99 -4.93 -1.92
N GLU A 32 4.26 -4.68 -1.63
CA GLU A 32 5.25 -4.22 -2.62
C GLU A 32 5.39 -5.20 -3.79
N ASN A 33 5.45 -6.50 -3.52
CA ASN A 33 5.51 -7.53 -4.55
C ASN A 33 4.20 -7.68 -5.32
N ALA A 34 3.06 -7.68 -4.64
CA ALA A 34 1.75 -7.79 -5.28
C ALA A 34 1.49 -6.65 -6.27
N PHE A 35 1.93 -5.45 -5.91
CA PHE A 35 1.75 -4.26 -6.74
C PHE A 35 2.96 -3.87 -7.57
N ARG A 36 4.07 -4.61 -7.51
CA ARG A 36 5.32 -4.27 -8.18
C ARG A 36 5.70 -2.80 -7.97
N CYS A 37 5.76 -2.39 -6.71
CA CYS A 37 6.00 -1.02 -6.28
C CYS A 37 6.98 -0.99 -5.11
N CYS A 38 7.56 0.19 -4.84
CA CYS A 38 8.44 0.42 -3.71
C CYS A 38 7.93 1.62 -2.91
N GLY A 39 7.83 1.46 -1.59
CA GLY A 39 7.45 2.52 -0.66
C GLY A 39 6.05 3.10 -0.88
N PHE A 40 5.55 3.85 0.10
CA PHE A 40 4.16 4.31 0.08
C PHE A 40 3.96 5.57 -0.77
N ASN A 41 4.42 6.73 -0.27
CA ASN A 41 4.29 8.00 -0.99
C ASN A 41 5.47 8.29 -1.95
N SER A 42 6.59 7.61 -1.74
CA SER A 42 7.81 7.70 -2.53
C SER A 42 8.52 6.34 -2.50
N LEU A 43 9.42 6.09 -3.47
CA LEU A 43 10.14 4.81 -3.61
C LEU A 43 10.95 4.39 -2.37
N HIS A 44 11.32 5.37 -1.55
CA HIS A 44 12.14 5.21 -0.36
C HIS A 44 11.34 5.39 0.93
N ASP A 45 10.07 5.79 0.82
CA ASP A 45 9.23 6.11 1.96
C ASP A 45 8.65 4.84 2.55
N ARG A 46 9.16 4.42 3.71
CA ARG A 46 8.70 3.24 4.45
C ARG A 46 8.68 1.99 3.55
N ALA A 47 9.66 1.89 2.65
CA ALA A 47 9.82 0.79 1.71
C ALA A 47 10.46 -0.42 2.38
N TRP A 48 10.17 -1.62 1.86
CA TRP A 48 10.89 -2.84 2.22
C TRP A 48 12.00 -3.13 1.19
N PRO A 49 13.17 -3.66 1.58
CA PRO A 49 13.61 -3.94 2.95
C PRO A 49 13.83 -2.66 3.77
N PHE A 50 13.52 -2.73 5.07
CA PHE A 50 13.55 -1.54 5.93
C PHE A 50 14.97 -0.99 6.08
N PRO A 51 15.17 0.33 5.93
CA PRO A 51 16.50 0.93 6.03
C PRO A 51 17.14 0.67 7.39
N SER A 52 18.37 0.21 7.38
CA SER A 52 19.21 -0.03 8.55
C SER A 52 20.66 0.27 8.20
N GLN A 53 21.61 0.08 9.13
CA GLN A 53 23.02 0.41 8.86
C GLN A 53 23.60 -0.35 7.65
N ASP A 54 23.09 -1.55 7.38
CA ASP A 54 23.51 -2.40 6.26
C ASP A 54 22.54 -2.39 5.06
N VAL A 55 21.39 -1.70 5.16
CA VAL A 55 20.35 -1.69 4.14
C VAL A 55 20.12 -0.27 3.63
N ASP A 56 20.52 -0.03 2.38
CA ASP A 56 20.31 1.22 1.65
C ASP A 56 18.81 1.50 1.44
N VAL A 57 18.40 2.77 1.54
CA VAL A 57 17.02 3.20 1.25
C VAL A 57 16.55 2.87 -0.18
N ARG A 58 17.48 2.65 -1.11
CA ARG A 58 17.23 2.22 -2.51
C ARG A 58 17.24 0.70 -2.67
N ALA A 59 17.32 -0.05 -1.58
CA ALA A 59 17.40 -1.50 -1.64
C ALA A 59 16.20 -2.09 -2.40
N CYS A 60 14.99 -1.56 -2.22
CA CYS A 60 13.81 -1.98 -2.98
C CYS A 60 14.02 -1.85 -4.50
N GLU A 61 14.38 -0.66 -4.97
CA GLU A 61 14.62 -0.40 -6.41
C GLU A 61 15.75 -1.27 -6.97
N ARG A 62 16.84 -1.44 -6.22
CA ARG A 62 18.00 -2.21 -6.68
C ARG A 62 17.75 -3.72 -6.69
N SER A 63 17.00 -4.24 -5.72
CA SER A 63 16.76 -5.68 -5.56
C SER A 63 15.55 -6.18 -6.35
N LEU A 64 14.47 -5.37 -6.41
CA LEU A 64 13.22 -5.73 -7.06
C LEU A 64 13.03 -5.05 -8.42
N GLY A 65 13.71 -3.94 -8.70
CA GLY A 65 13.62 -3.21 -9.97
C GLY A 65 12.34 -2.39 -10.13
N TYR A 66 11.55 -2.21 -9.08
CA TYR A 66 10.30 -1.44 -9.16
C TYR A 66 10.57 0.06 -9.04
N THR A 67 9.95 0.85 -9.93
CA THR A 67 10.17 2.31 -10.04
C THR A 67 8.90 3.12 -9.81
N ARG A 68 7.88 2.52 -9.21
CA ARG A 68 6.61 3.18 -8.89
C ARG A 68 6.29 3.09 -7.40
N ARG A 69 5.57 4.09 -6.90
CA ARG A 69 5.08 4.19 -5.51
C ARG A 69 3.81 3.35 -5.30
N CYS A 70 3.64 2.80 -4.10
CA CYS A 70 2.56 1.87 -3.79
C CYS A 70 1.20 2.53 -3.54
N VAL A 71 1.17 3.83 -3.20
CA VAL A 71 -0.09 4.54 -2.91
C VAL A 71 -1.08 4.46 -4.07
N ASP A 72 -0.64 4.66 -5.31
CA ASP A 72 -1.50 4.68 -6.50
C ASP A 72 -2.18 3.32 -6.78
N PRO A 73 -1.44 2.20 -6.94
CA PRO A 73 -2.06 0.91 -7.23
C PRO A 73 -2.81 0.32 -6.04
N TRP A 74 -2.35 0.55 -4.82
CA TRP A 74 -3.02 0.02 -3.64
C TRP A 74 -4.35 0.75 -3.40
N ARG A 75 -4.40 2.07 -3.59
CA ARG A 75 -5.65 2.84 -3.52
C ARG A 75 -6.70 2.36 -4.52
N ASN A 76 -6.29 2.02 -5.74
CA ASN A 76 -7.21 1.48 -6.74
C ASN A 76 -7.82 0.15 -6.28
N GLN A 77 -7.03 -0.76 -5.69
CA GLN A 77 -7.58 -2.01 -5.16
C GLN A 77 -8.54 -1.80 -4.00
N GLU A 78 -8.24 -0.91 -3.05
CA GLU A 78 -9.16 -0.60 -1.95
C GLU A 78 -10.50 -0.05 -2.46
N GLN A 79 -10.48 0.77 -3.52
CA GLN A 79 -11.72 1.27 -4.14
C GLN A 79 -12.52 0.16 -4.83
N VAL A 80 -11.84 -0.75 -5.53
CA VAL A 80 -12.50 -1.90 -6.16
C VAL A 80 -13.11 -2.80 -5.10
N ALA A 81 -12.37 -3.11 -4.04
CA ALA A 81 -12.87 -3.91 -2.92
C ALA A 81 -14.08 -3.26 -2.25
N ALA A 82 -14.01 -1.96 -1.95
CA ALA A 82 -15.14 -1.21 -1.40
C ALA A 82 -16.37 -1.23 -2.32
N GLY A 83 -16.18 -1.13 -3.63
CA GLY A 83 -17.25 -1.26 -4.62
C GLY A 83 -17.89 -2.65 -4.63
N LEU A 84 -17.07 -3.71 -4.57
CA LEU A 84 -17.55 -5.09 -4.50
C LEU A 84 -18.34 -5.36 -3.21
N VAL A 85 -17.88 -4.86 -2.07
CA VAL A 85 -18.61 -4.97 -0.79
C VAL A 85 -19.95 -4.26 -0.88
N ALA A 86 -19.97 -3.02 -1.38
CA ALA A 86 -21.22 -2.28 -1.56
C ALA A 86 -22.21 -3.01 -2.49
N LEU A 87 -21.72 -3.61 -3.57
CA LEU A 87 -22.55 -4.43 -4.46
C LEU A 87 -23.07 -5.69 -3.77
N ALA A 88 -22.25 -6.36 -2.96
CA ALA A 88 -22.66 -7.54 -2.20
C ALA A 88 -23.74 -7.19 -1.16
N ASP A 89 -23.59 -6.07 -0.45
CA ASP A 89 -24.59 -5.59 0.52
C ASP A 89 -25.94 -5.27 -0.16
N LEU A 90 -25.91 -4.66 -1.35
CA LEU A 90 -27.11 -4.39 -2.15
C LEU A 90 -27.79 -5.68 -2.63
N LEU A 91 -27.01 -6.68 -3.06
CA LEU A 91 -27.52 -7.99 -3.48
C LEU A 91 -28.10 -8.79 -2.30
N ASN A 92 -27.57 -8.60 -1.09
CA ASN A 92 -28.04 -9.27 0.12
C ASN A 92 -29.39 -8.72 0.63
N TRP A 93 -29.87 -7.60 0.08
CA TRP A 93 -31.16 -6.96 0.42
C TRP A 93 -32.27 -7.21 -0.61
N ILE A 94 -32.04 -8.06 -1.62
CA ILE A 94 -33.02 -8.58 -2.59
C ILE A 94 -33.41 -10.01 -2.20
#